data_AF-A0A533T6G6-F1
#
_entry.id   AF-A0A533T6G6-F1
#
_cell.length_a   1.000
_cell.length_b   1.000
_cell.length_c   1.000
_cell.angle_alpha   90.00
_cell.angle_beta   90.00
_cell.angle_gamma   90.00
#
_symmetry.space_group_name_H-M   'P 1'
#
loop_
_entity.id
_entity.type
_entity.pdbx_description
1 polymer ?
#
loop_
_entity_poly.entity_id
_entity_poly.type
_entity_poly.pdbx_seq_one_letter_code
_entity_poly.pdbx_strand_id
1 'polypeptide(L)'
;RSHRVYTGFVLLFGDNTYTECVSTTVEFEPMTDKEIQRYLLSVKPYDKAGAYGIQDPLMACFIKRIEGCYYNVVGLPLSRVYKALKPILC
;
A
#
# COMPACT_ATOMS: atom_id res chain seq x y z
N ARG A 1 -3.47 -15.96 -2.03
CA ARG A 1 -4.39 -15.61 -0.90
C ARG A 1 -4.56 -14.10 -0.88
N SER A 2 -5.63 -13.57 -0.27
CA SER A 2 -5.85 -12.12 -0.20
C SER A 2 -5.69 -11.57 1.22
N HIS A 3 -5.21 -10.34 1.33
CA HIS A 3 -5.17 -9.55 2.56
C HIS A 3 -5.56 -8.10 2.30
N ARG A 4 -5.66 -7.30 3.37
CA ARG A 4 -6.02 -5.88 3.29
C ARG A 4 -4.86 -5.02 3.79
N VAL A 5 -4.59 -3.94 3.05
CA VAL A 5 -3.67 -2.88 3.43
C VAL A 5 -4.47 -1.64 3.78
N TYR A 6 -4.27 -1.13 4.98
CA TYR A 6 -4.93 0.06 5.49
C TYR A 6 -3.91 1.17 5.63
N THR A 7 -4.22 2.35 5.09
CA THR A 7 -3.39 3.54 5.23
C THR A 7 -4.25 4.67 5.75
N GLY A 8 -3.89 5.16 6.94
CA GLY A 8 -4.48 6.35 7.54
C GLY A 8 -3.71 7.61 7.13
N PHE A 9 -4.41 8.71 6.90
CA PHE A 9 -3.79 10.02 6.75
C PHE A 9 -4.57 11.09 7.51
N VAL A 10 -3.87 12.16 7.89
CA VAL A 10 -4.42 13.32 8.58
C VAL A 10 -3.96 14.58 7.86
N LEU A 11 -4.88 15.51 7.61
CA LEU A 11 -4.59 16.87 7.17
C LEU A 11 -4.88 17.84 8.33
N LEU A 12 -3.87 18.63 8.69
CA LEU A 12 -3.97 19.68 9.70
C LEU A 12 -3.87 21.03 8.98
N PHE A 13 -4.87 21.90 9.12
CA PHE A 13 -4.89 23.21 8.47
C PHE A 13 -5.63 24.25 9.32
N GLY A 14 -4.89 25.22 9.87
CA GLY A 14 -5.40 26.11 10.91
C GLY A 14 -5.88 25.28 12.12
N ASP A 15 -7.09 25.57 12.59
CA ASP A 15 -7.75 24.81 13.68
C ASP A 15 -8.52 23.57 13.18
N ASN A 16 -8.49 23.29 11.88
CA ASN A 16 -9.22 22.17 11.30
C ASN A 16 -8.36 20.91 11.23
N THR A 17 -9.01 19.76 11.46
CA THR A 17 -8.43 18.43 11.31
C THR A 17 -9.32 17.59 10.42
N TYR A 18 -8.74 16.98 9.40
CA TYR A 18 -9.39 15.96 8.58
C TYR A 18 -8.62 14.65 8.73
N THR A 19 -9.33 13.56 9.03
CA THR A 19 -8.74 12.22 9.19
C THR A 19 -9.51 11.24 8.33
N GLU A 20 -8.79 10.40 7.58
CA GLU A 20 -9.38 9.31 6.81
C GLU A 20 -8.48 8.07 6.84
N CYS A 21 -9.08 6.89 6.80
CA CYS A 21 -8.39 5.61 6.61
C CYS A 21 -8.93 4.91 5.37
N VAL A 22 -8.03 4.46 4.51
CA VAL A 22 -8.36 3.86 3.22
C VAL A 22 -7.88 2.42 3.23
N SER A 23 -8.74 1.49 2.81
CA SER A 23 -8.41 0.07 2.70
C SER A 23 -8.29 -0.35 1.24
N THR A 24 -7.33 -1.21 0.93
CA THR A 24 -7.18 -1.85 -0.39
C THR A 24 -6.93 -3.34 -0.19
N THR A 25 -7.64 -4.18 -0.94
CA THR A 25 -7.43 -5.63 -0.93
C THR A 25 -6.34 -5.98 -1.94
N VAL A 26 -5.38 -6.80 -1.54
CA VAL A 26 -4.30 -7.31 -2.40
C VAL A 26 -4.39 -8.83 -2.41
N GLU A 27 -4.43 -9.42 -3.60
CA GLU A 27 -4.43 -10.86 -3.82
C GLU A 27 -3.09 -11.28 -4.43
N PHE A 28 -2.49 -12.30 -3.84
CA PHE A 28 -1.24 -12.89 -4.30
C PHE A 28 -1.50 -14.20 -5.04
N GLU A 29 -0.73 -14.42 -6.10
CA GLU A 29 -0.49 -15.75 -6.64
C GLU A 29 0.23 -16.63 -5.60
N PRO A 30 0.08 -17.97 -5.66
CA PRO A 30 0.89 -18.86 -4.86
C PRO A 30 2.39 -18.66 -5.13
N MET A 31 3.19 -18.67 -4.07
CA MET A 31 4.65 -18.68 -4.16
C MET A 31 5.18 -19.96 -3.55
N THR A 32 6.20 -20.54 -4.17
CA THR A 32 6.97 -21.65 -3.62
C THR A 32 7.96 -21.15 -2.56
N ASP A 33 8.40 -22.03 -1.68
CA ASP A 33 9.42 -21.70 -0.67
C ASP A 33 10.71 -21.17 -1.32
N LYS A 34 11.09 -21.69 -2.49
CA LYS A 34 12.28 -21.22 -3.22
C LYS A 34 12.13 -19.77 -3.68
N GLU A 35 10.96 -19.39 -4.18
CA GLU A 35 10.67 -18.02 -4.60
C GLU A 35 10.63 -17.06 -3.40
N ILE A 36 10.04 -17.49 -2.30
CA ILE A 36 10.03 -16.73 -1.04
C ILE A 36 11.46 -16.51 -0.55
N GLN A 37 12.28 -17.56 -0.46
CA GLN A 37 13.69 -17.44 -0.05
C GLN A 37 14.48 -16.54 -0.99
N ARG A 38 14.27 -16.67 -2.31
CA ARG A 38 14.91 -15.79 -3.30
C ARG A 38 14.56 -14.33 -3.05
N TYR A 39 13.30 -14.02 -2.80
CA TYR A 39 12.83 -12.68 -2.50
C TYR A 39 13.43 -12.10 -1.21
N LEU A 40 13.43 -12.87 -0.13
CA LEU A 40 14.02 -12.45 1.14
C LEU A 40 15.51 -12.13 1.00
N LEU A 41 16.26 -12.94 0.28
CA LEU A 41 17.71 -12.76 0.10
C LEU A 41 18.06 -11.59 -0.83
N SER A 42 17.30 -11.39 -1.91
CA SER A 42 17.60 -10.37 -2.91
C SER A 42 17.09 -8.98 -2.53
N VAL A 43 15.86 -8.90 -2.02
CA VAL A 43 15.18 -7.63 -1.74
C VAL A 43 15.33 -7.20 -0.28
N LYS A 44 15.51 -8.15 0.64
CA LYS A 44 15.62 -7.88 2.10
C LYS A 44 14.49 -6.99 2.62
N PRO A 45 13.21 -7.40 2.47
CA PRO A 45 12.03 -6.56 2.74
C PRO A 45 11.71 -6.40 4.24
N TYR A 46 12.73 -6.45 5.10
CA TYR A 46 12.60 -6.55 6.55
C TYR A 46 12.11 -5.25 7.20
N ASP A 47 12.16 -4.15 6.47
CA ASP A 47 11.67 -2.82 6.84
C ASP A 47 10.19 -2.61 6.48
N LYS A 48 9.55 -3.57 5.81
CA LYS A 48 8.16 -3.45 5.32
C LYS A 48 7.20 -4.30 6.14
N ALA A 49 6.12 -3.67 6.61
CA ALA A 49 5.03 -4.39 7.26
C ALA A 49 4.44 -5.45 6.31
N GLY A 50 4.26 -6.67 6.81
CA GLY A 50 3.83 -7.81 5.98
C GLY A 50 4.97 -8.46 5.18
N ALA A 51 6.22 -8.05 5.40
CA ALA A 51 7.42 -8.60 4.78
C ALA A 51 7.42 -8.54 3.24
N TYR A 52 6.72 -7.56 2.65
CA TYR A 52 6.77 -7.32 1.22
C TYR A 52 6.56 -5.85 0.85
N GLY A 53 7.08 -5.45 -0.30
CA GLY A 53 6.79 -4.18 -0.95
C GLY A 53 6.13 -4.40 -2.30
N ILE A 54 5.00 -3.75 -2.55
CA ILE A 54 4.30 -3.87 -3.85
C ILE A 54 5.11 -3.30 -5.02
N GLN A 55 6.10 -2.46 -4.73
CA GLN A 55 7.03 -1.87 -5.71
C GLN A 55 8.28 -2.72 -5.92
N ASP A 56 8.49 -3.76 -5.11
CA ASP A 56 9.70 -4.58 -5.22
C ASP A 56 9.60 -5.43 -6.50
N PRO A 57 10.59 -5.41 -7.41
CA PRO A 57 10.45 -5.98 -8.76
C PRO A 57 10.04 -7.46 -8.76
N LEU A 58 10.64 -8.27 -7.88
CA LEU A 58 10.31 -9.69 -7.78
C LEU A 58 8.93 -9.92 -7.15
N MET A 59 8.54 -9.11 -6.17
CA MET A 59 7.23 -9.26 -5.53
C MET A 59 6.08 -8.83 -6.45
N ALA A 60 6.29 -7.80 -7.27
CA ALA A 60 5.30 -7.32 -8.24
C ALA A 60 4.83 -8.43 -9.20
N CYS A 61 5.69 -9.41 -9.51
CA CYS A 61 5.35 -10.58 -10.33
C CYS A 61 4.30 -11.50 -9.69
N PHE A 62 4.14 -11.47 -8.36
CA PHE A 62 3.21 -12.34 -7.62
C PHE A 62 1.91 -11.63 -7.21
N ILE A 63 1.74 -10.36 -7.56
CA ILE A 63 0.49 -9.64 -7.30
C ILE A 63 -0.52 -10.02 -8.38
N LYS A 64 -1.49 -10.85 -8.00
CA LYS A 64 -2.57 -11.31 -8.89
C LYS A 64 -3.61 -10.23 -9.13
N ARG A 65 -4.05 -9.55 -8.05
CA ARG A 65 -5.11 -8.54 -8.12
C ARG A 65 -4.96 -7.50 -7.04
N ILE A 66 -5.35 -6.27 -7.36
CA ILE A 66 -5.53 -5.18 -6.40
C ILE A 66 -6.96 -4.68 -6.56
N GLU A 67 -7.68 -4.57 -5.45
CA GLU A 67 -9.03 -4.00 -5.41
C GLU A 67 -9.05 -2.83 -4.43
N GLY A 68 -9.02 -1.62 -5.00
CA GLY A 68 -8.87 -0.37 -4.26
C GLY A 68 -7.85 0.55 -4.93
N CYS A 69 -7.04 1.23 -4.13
CA CYS A 69 -6.09 2.23 -4.61
C CYS A 69 -4.66 1.67 -4.53
N TYR A 70 -3.96 1.58 -5.67
CA TYR A 70 -2.55 1.17 -5.69
C TYR A 70 -1.68 2.04 -4.77
N TYR A 71 -1.83 3.37 -4.85
CA TYR A 71 -1.06 4.30 -4.02
C TYR A 71 -1.36 4.16 -2.52
N ASN A 72 -2.55 3.68 -2.15
CA ASN A 72 -2.83 3.30 -0.77
C ASN A 72 -1.87 2.21 -0.29
N VAL A 73 -1.61 1.20 -1.12
CA VAL A 73 -0.69 0.09 -0.81
C VAL A 73 0.77 0.56 -0.80
N VAL A 74 1.12 1.54 -1.64
CA VAL A 74 2.44 2.20 -1.61
C VAL A 74 2.66 2.97 -0.30
N GLY A 75 1.59 3.49 0.31
CA GLY A 75 1.64 4.15 1.62
C GLY A 75 1.00 5.55 1.68
N LEU A 76 0.43 6.06 0.59
CA LEU A 76 -0.32 7.31 0.59
C LEU A 76 -1.46 7.27 -0.44
N PRO A 77 -2.74 7.24 -0.03
CA PRO A 77 -3.88 7.15 -0.95
C PRO A 77 -4.10 8.48 -1.70
N LEU A 78 -3.28 8.77 -2.71
CA LEU A 78 -3.21 10.07 -3.41
C LEU A 78 -4.56 10.61 -3.87
N SER A 79 -5.43 9.76 -4.42
CA SER A 79 -6.77 10.17 -4.88
C SER A 79 -7.63 10.71 -3.72
N ARG A 80 -7.50 10.12 -2.52
CA ARG A 80 -8.26 10.50 -1.32
C ARG A 80 -7.67 11.74 -0.67
N VAL A 81 -6.34 11.78 -0.57
CA VAL A 81 -5.59 12.96 -0.11
C VAL A 81 -5.91 14.18 -0.97
N TYR A 82 -5.86 14.07 -2.30
CA TYR A 82 -6.14 15.18 -3.19
C TYR A 82 -7.59 15.67 -3.08
N LYS A 83 -8.56 14.74 -2.96
CA LYS A 83 -9.98 15.11 -2.73
C LYS A 83 -10.16 15.88 -1.42
N ALA A 84 -9.46 15.49 -0.36
CA ALA A 84 -9.50 16.18 0.93
C ALA A 84 -8.79 17.54 0.89
N LEU A 85 -7.73 17.69 0.07
CA LEU A 85 -7.03 18.94 -0.14
C LEU A 85 -7.80 19.94 -1.03
N LYS A 86 -8.61 19.46 -1.97
CA LYS A 86 -9.25 20.31 -2.98
C LYS A 86 -10.04 21.50 -2.40
N PRO A 87 -10.85 21.36 -1.32
CA PRO A 87 -11.55 22.48 -0.71
C PRO A 87 -10.66 23.44 0.09
N ILE A 88 -9.40 23.07 0.35
CA ILE A 88 -8.43 23.89 1.09
C ILE A 88 -7.58 24.72 0.10
N LEU A 89 -7.31 24.18 -1.09
CA LEU A 89 -6.47 24.80 -2.11
C LEU A 89 -7.23 25.69 -3.10
N CYS A 90 -8.56 25.50 -3.22
CA CYS A 90 -9.43 26.24 -4.13
C CYS A 90 -10.46 27.05 -3.34
#